data_AF-A0AAV5HFZ3-F1
#
_entry.id   AF-A0AAV5HFZ3-F1
#
_cell.length_a   1.000
_cell.length_b   1.000
_cell.length_c   1.000
_cell.angle_alpha   90.00
_cell.angle_beta   90.00
_cell.angle_gamma   90.00
#
_symmetry.space_group_name_H-M   'P 1'
#
loop_
_entity.id
_entity.type
_entity.pdbx_description
1 polymer ?
#
loop_
_entity_poly.entity_id
_entity_poly.type
_entity_poly.pdbx_seq_one_letter_code
_entity_poly.pdbx_strand_id
1 'polypeptide(L)'
;MAEILGVNLKTIADFMDAAQGNYRNALYISCNVCGYSKESHCGDFLFIAGSDGSPILLPISDAEQFFGCKIDYSDCNGRIGNQDFLRLYHKWIELHTVSDHTCPYHQILDLLNRI
;
A
#
# COMPACT_ATOMS: atom_id res chain seq x y z
N MET A 1 -11.06 16.51 15.13
CA MET A 1 -10.36 16.73 13.86
C MET A 1 -10.29 15.37 13.20
N ALA A 2 -11.21 15.04 12.30
CA ALA A 2 -11.11 13.79 11.56
C ALA A 2 -9.91 13.93 10.61
N GLU A 3 -8.80 13.28 10.92
CA GLU A 3 -7.68 13.19 9.99
C GLU A 3 -8.20 12.49 8.73
N ILE A 4 -8.03 13.18 7.60
CA ILE A 4 -8.46 12.71 6.29
C ILE A 4 -7.49 11.58 5.93
N LEU A 5 -8.04 10.39 5.66
CA LEU A 5 -7.27 9.24 5.18
C LEU A 5 -6.40 9.67 3.97
N GLY A 6 -5.15 9.22 3.92
CA GLY A 6 -4.25 9.44 2.78
C GLY A 6 -4.69 8.69 1.51
N VAL A 7 -5.58 7.71 1.66
CA VAL A 7 -6.29 7.04 0.56
C VAL A 7 -7.79 7.34 0.55
N ASN A 8 -8.39 7.31 -0.64
CA ASN A 8 -9.84 7.46 -0.79
C ASN A 8 -10.60 6.19 -0.30
N LEU A 9 -11.91 6.33 -0.04
CA LEU A 9 -12.75 5.22 0.42
C LEU A 9 -12.87 4.08 -0.60
N LYS A 10 -12.72 4.37 -1.89
CA LYS A 10 -12.77 3.37 -2.95
C LYS A 10 -11.55 2.44 -2.88
N THR A 11 -10.34 2.97 -2.69
CA THR A 11 -9.11 2.19 -2.48
C THR A 11 -9.26 1.25 -1.27
N ILE A 12 -9.90 1.70 -0.19
CA ILE A 12 -10.17 0.85 0.97
C ILE A 12 -11.18 -0.24 0.62
N ALA A 13 -12.26 0.08 -0.11
CA ALA A 13 -13.23 -0.92 -0.54
C ALA A 13 -12.60 -1.98 -1.46
N ASP A 14 -11.79 -1.57 -2.44
CA ASP A 14 -11.06 -2.45 -3.35
C ASP A 14 -10.07 -3.35 -2.59
N PHE A 15 -9.37 -2.78 -1.59
CA PHE A 15 -8.51 -3.56 -0.69
C PHE A 15 -9.30 -4.60 0.10
N MET A 16 -10.44 -4.23 0.69
CA MET A 16 -11.24 -5.14 1.50
C MET A 16 -11.88 -6.25 0.67
N ASP A 17 -12.30 -5.96 -0.56
CA ASP A 17 -12.79 -6.97 -1.50
C ASP A 17 -11.68 -7.99 -1.81
N ALA A 18 -10.49 -7.51 -2.23
CA ALA A 18 -9.34 -8.37 -2.52
C ALA A 18 -8.87 -9.18 -1.29
N ALA A 19 -8.95 -8.59 -0.10
CA ALA A 19 -8.59 -9.23 1.17
C ALA A 19 -9.70 -10.12 1.76
N GLN A 20 -10.81 -10.34 1.04
CA GLN A 20 -11.95 -11.14 1.50
C GLN A 20 -12.50 -10.67 2.86
N GLY A 21 -12.55 -9.36 3.05
CA GLY A 21 -13.03 -8.71 4.26
C GLY A 21 -12.08 -8.77 5.46
N ASN A 22 -10.85 -9.28 5.30
CA ASN A 22 -9.92 -9.44 6.41
C ASN A 22 -8.49 -9.03 6.03
N TYR A 23 -8.00 -7.93 6.62
CA TYR A 23 -6.65 -7.41 6.38
C TYR A 23 -5.54 -8.45 6.62
N ARG A 24 -5.79 -9.46 7.46
CA ARG A 24 -4.85 -10.54 7.75
C ARG A 24 -4.49 -11.37 6.52
N ASN A 25 -5.30 -11.31 5.45
CA ASN A 25 -5.01 -11.97 4.18
C ASN A 25 -4.00 -11.18 3.32
N ALA A 26 -3.69 -9.94 3.67
CA ALA A 26 -2.71 -9.11 2.97
C ALA A 26 -1.28 -9.43 3.40
N LEU A 27 -0.32 -9.03 2.58
CA LEU A 27 1.09 -8.99 2.93
C LEU A 27 1.42 -7.64 3.59
N TYR A 28 2.26 -7.68 4.63
CA TYR A 28 2.83 -6.49 5.23
C TYR A 28 4.09 -6.06 4.48
N ILE A 29 4.10 -4.87 3.91
CA ILE A 29 5.29 -4.25 3.31
C ILE A 29 6.00 -3.43 4.38
N SER A 30 7.25 -3.77 4.65
CA SER A 30 8.10 -2.96 5.52
C SER A 30 9.04 -2.05 4.73
N CYS A 31 8.82 -0.74 4.84
CA CYS A 31 9.56 0.31 4.16
C CYS A 31 10.73 0.82 5.02
N ASN A 32 11.70 -0.06 5.28
CA ASN A 32 12.87 0.27 6.09
C ASN A 32 14.03 0.85 5.26
N VAL A 33 14.06 0.60 3.95
CA VAL A 33 15.14 1.02 3.05
C VAL A 33 14.55 1.90 1.95
N CYS A 34 14.22 3.15 2.29
CA CYS A 34 13.72 4.14 1.35
C CYS A 34 14.86 5.04 0.88
N GLY A 35 15.13 5.03 -0.43
CA GLY A 35 16.12 5.93 -1.06
C GLY A 35 15.56 7.29 -1.46
N TYR A 36 14.28 7.54 -1.18
CA TYR A 36 13.55 8.75 -1.55
C TYR A 36 13.31 9.65 -0.32
N SER A 37 13.12 10.95 -0.54
CA SER A 37 12.73 11.89 0.51
C SER A 37 11.45 11.42 1.20
N LYS A 38 11.44 11.38 2.53
CA LYS A 38 10.26 10.98 3.32
C LYS A 38 9.20 12.08 3.25
N GLU A 39 8.15 11.87 2.46
CA GLU A 39 6.97 12.73 2.42
C GLU A 39 5.88 12.22 3.40
N SER A 40 4.77 12.95 3.51
CA SER A 40 3.60 12.50 4.29
C SER A 40 3.08 11.16 3.76
N HIS A 41 2.68 10.26 4.65
CA HIS A 41 2.24 8.87 4.34
C HIS A 41 3.34 7.93 3.81
N CYS A 42 4.61 8.36 3.85
CA CYS A 42 5.74 7.45 3.72
C CYS A 42 5.83 6.56 4.96
N GLY A 43 5.69 5.25 4.79
CA GLY A 43 5.70 4.31 5.91
C GLY A 43 5.57 2.86 5.44
N ASP A 44 5.16 2.00 6.34
CA ASP A 44 4.81 0.62 6.00
C ASP A 44 3.41 0.56 5.37
N PHE A 45 3.14 -0.51 4.62
CA PHE A 45 1.88 -0.67 3.88
C PHE A 45 1.32 -2.08 4.07
N LEU A 46 0.00 -2.21 3.98
CA LEU A 46 -0.61 -3.47 3.59
C LEU A 46 -0.68 -3.54 2.06
N PHE A 47 -0.42 -4.73 1.54
CA PHE A 47 -0.45 -5.02 0.11
C PHE A 47 -1.27 -6.27 -0.17
N ILE A 48 -2.14 -6.17 -1.16
CA ILE A 48 -2.77 -7.32 -1.79
C ILE A 48 -2.90 -7.10 -3.30
N ALA A 49 -2.82 -8.17 -4.07
CA ALA A 49 -3.04 -8.10 -5.50
C ALA A 49 -4.56 -8.02 -5.78
N GLY A 50 -4.96 -7.06 -6.61
CA GLY A 50 -6.31 -6.97 -7.14
C GLY A 50 -6.64 -8.10 -8.12
N SER A 51 -7.89 -8.14 -8.59
CA SER A 51 -8.39 -9.19 -9.50
C SER A 51 -7.67 -9.26 -10.86
N ASP A 52 -7.07 -8.15 -11.30
CA ASP A 52 -6.25 -8.03 -12.50
C ASP A 52 -4.74 -8.16 -12.22
N GLY A 53 -4.37 -8.44 -10.97
CA GLY A 53 -2.99 -8.51 -10.49
C GLY A 53 -2.37 -7.16 -10.16
N SER A 54 -3.08 -6.03 -10.32
CA SER A 54 -2.59 -4.70 -9.92
C SER A 54 -2.31 -4.62 -8.42
N PRO A 55 -1.30 -3.85 -7.97
CA PRO A 55 -1.01 -3.73 -6.56
C PRO A 55 -1.98 -2.75 -5.88
N ILE A 56 -2.73 -3.25 -4.90
CA ILE A 56 -3.53 -2.40 -4.02
C ILE A 56 -2.73 -2.18 -2.74
N LEU A 57 -2.43 -0.92 -2.44
CA LEU A 57 -1.68 -0.51 -1.27
C LEU A 57 -2.58 0.26 -0.31
N LEU A 58 -2.45 -0.07 0.98
CA LEU A 58 -3.09 0.68 2.05
C LEU A 58 -2.01 1.08 3.07
N PRO A 59 -1.73 2.38 3.28
CA PRO A 59 -0.80 2.82 4.31
C PRO A 59 -1.19 2.30 5.68
N ILE A 60 -0.23 1.85 6.50
CA ILE A 60 -0.53 1.33 7.84
C ILE A 60 -1.22 2.40 8.71
N SER A 61 -0.87 3.68 8.57
CA SER A 61 -1.55 4.78 9.26
C SER A 61 -3.07 4.77 9.00
N ASP A 62 -3.43 4.57 7.74
CA ASP A 62 -4.81 4.63 7.26
C ASP A 62 -5.55 3.34 7.62
N ALA A 63 -4.87 2.19 7.52
CA ALA A 63 -5.37 0.91 7.98
C ALA A 63 -5.71 0.95 9.48
N GLU A 64 -4.80 1.43 10.33
CA GLU A 64 -5.02 1.51 11.77
C GLU A 64 -6.19 2.44 12.12
N GLN A 65 -6.30 3.57 11.41
CA GLN A 65 -7.42 4.49 11.56
C GLN A 65 -8.75 3.85 11.13
N PHE A 66 -8.75 3.11 10.02
CA PHE A 66 -9.94 2.46 9.47
C PHE A 66 -10.41 1.26 10.31
N PHE A 67 -9.48 0.38 10.72
CA PHE A 67 -9.79 -0.81 11.52
C PHE A 67 -9.95 -0.52 13.01
N GLY A 68 -9.51 0.66 13.48
CA GLY A 68 -9.59 1.04 14.89
C GLY A 68 -8.67 0.22 15.79
N CYS A 69 -7.63 -0.40 15.24
CA CYS A 69 -6.66 -1.21 15.97
C CYS A 69 -5.24 -0.99 15.43
N LYS A 70 -4.24 -1.38 16.23
CA LYS A 70 -2.85 -1.44 15.77
C LYS A 70 -2.64 -2.66 14.89
N ILE A 71 -1.91 -2.48 13.79
CA ILE A 71 -1.60 -3.56 12.86
C ILE A 71 -0.20 -4.09 13.15
N ASP A 72 -0.13 -5.34 13.61
CA ASP A 72 1.15 -6.05 13.75
C ASP A 72 1.42 -6.88 12.48
N TYR A 73 2.66 -6.88 12.01
CA TYR A 73 3.03 -7.63 10.80
C TYR A 73 2.85 -9.15 10.98
N SER A 74 2.87 -9.67 12.22
CA SER A 74 2.64 -11.09 12.52
C SER A 74 1.18 -11.51 12.37
N ASP A 75 0.26 -10.54 12.31
CA ASP A 75 -1.15 -10.81 12.03
C ASP A 75 -1.44 -11.01 10.53
N CYS A 76 -0.51 -10.60 9.66
CA CYS A 76 -0.65 -10.62 8.22
C CYS A 76 -0.26 -11.99 7.63
N ASN A 77 -0.70 -12.29 6.41
CA ASN A 77 -0.43 -13.55 5.71
C ASN A 77 1.07 -13.75 5.42
N GLY A 78 1.82 -12.67 5.44
CA GLY A 78 3.28 -12.68 5.35
C GLY A 78 3.84 -11.27 5.36
N ARG A 79 5.16 -11.19 5.24
CA ARG A 79 5.89 -9.92 5.14
C ARG A 79 6.75 -9.93 3.89
N ILE A 80 6.80 -8.79 3.22
CA ILE A 80 7.70 -8.55 2.08
C ILE A 80 8.51 -7.28 2.35
N GLY A 81 9.80 -7.31 1.99
CA GLY A 81 10.64 -6.12 2.03
C GLY A 81 10.22 -5.14 0.94
N ASN A 82 10.32 -3.84 1.20
CA ASN A 82 9.93 -2.84 0.21
C ASN A 82 10.70 -2.96 -1.13
N GLN A 83 11.98 -3.32 -1.10
CA GLN A 83 12.74 -3.54 -2.34
C GLN A 83 12.29 -4.79 -3.10
N ASP A 84 11.87 -5.85 -2.39
CA ASP A 84 11.40 -7.08 -3.02
C ASP A 84 10.02 -6.88 -3.67
N PHE A 85 9.14 -6.09 -3.05
CA PHE A 85 7.89 -5.66 -3.68
C PHE A 85 8.17 -4.87 -4.96
N LEU A 86 9.09 -3.89 -4.94
CA LEU A 86 9.42 -3.10 -6.13
C LEU A 86 9.97 -3.97 -7.26
N ARG A 87 10.77 -5.00 -6.93
CA ARG A 87 11.25 -5.99 -7.91
C ARG A 87 10.11 -6.85 -8.46
N LEU A 88 9.23 -7.34 -7.59
CA LEU A 88 8.08 -8.17 -7.94
C LEU A 88 7.14 -7.44 -8.91
N TYR A 89 6.86 -6.17 -8.64
CA TYR A 89 5.96 -5.32 -9.43
C TYR A 89 6.66 -4.43 -10.46
N HIS A 90 7.96 -4.65 -10.72
CA HIS A 90 8.79 -3.78 -11.54
C HIS A 90 8.15 -3.43 -12.90
N LYS A 91 7.64 -4.42 -13.63
CA LYS A 91 7.00 -4.20 -14.94
C LYS A 91 5.68 -3.45 -14.86
N TRP A 92 4.90 -3.68 -13.81
CA TRP A 92 3.68 -2.92 -13.60
C TRP A 92 4.02 -1.46 -13.29
N ILE A 93 5.02 -1.22 -12.43
CA ILE A 93 5.47 0.12 -12.06
C ILE A 93 6.00 0.89 -13.28
N GLU A 94 6.84 0.27 -14.12
CA GLU A 94 7.35 0.87 -15.36
C GLU A 94 6.23 1.33 -16.31
N LEU A 95 5.11 0.60 -16.36
CA LEU A 95 3.98 0.91 -17.24
C LEU A 95 3.06 2.03 -16.71
N HIS A 96 3.00 2.21 -15.39
CA HIS A 96 1.97 3.05 -14.75
C HIS A 96 2.53 4.26 -13.98
N THR A 97 3.84 4.33 -13.75
CA THR A 97 4.49 5.44 -13.06
C THR A 97 5.30 6.30 -14.03
N VAL A 98 5.43 7.59 -13.72
CA VAL A 98 5.91 8.61 -14.67
C VAL A 98 7.31 9.13 -14.36
N SER A 99 7.79 8.93 -13.14
CA SER A 99 9.03 9.51 -12.62
C SER A 99 9.88 8.45 -11.93
N ASP A 100 11.17 8.44 -12.24
CA ASP A 100 12.19 7.66 -11.52
C ASP A 100 12.69 8.38 -10.25
N HIS A 101 12.43 9.68 -10.15
CA HIS A 101 12.85 10.54 -9.03
C HIS A 101 11.83 10.60 -7.88
N THR A 102 10.59 10.16 -8.11
CA THR A 102 9.53 10.12 -7.09
C THR A 102 9.39 8.72 -6.51
N CYS A 103 9.15 8.61 -5.21
CA CYS A 103 8.95 7.31 -4.55
C CYS A 103 7.87 6.48 -5.28
N PRO A 104 8.18 5.26 -5.77
CA PRO A 104 7.20 4.45 -6.51
C PRO A 104 5.95 4.14 -5.69
N TYR A 105 6.06 4.00 -4.37
CA TYR A 105 4.92 3.79 -3.48
C TYR A 105 3.93 4.97 -3.51
N HIS A 106 4.42 6.20 -3.52
CA HIS A 106 3.54 7.37 -3.60
C HIS A 106 2.88 7.47 -4.98
N GLN A 107 3.62 7.17 -6.05
CA GLN A 107 3.04 7.14 -7.39
C GLN A 107 1.93 6.07 -7.51
N ILE A 108 2.09 4.91 -6.85
CA ILE A 108 1.04 3.89 -6.79
C ILE A 108 -0.18 4.42 -6.03
N LEU A 109 0.00 5.01 -4.84
CA LEU A 109 -1.11 5.57 -4.06
C LEU A 109 -1.85 6.67 -4.82
N ASP A 110 -1.12 7.55 -5.48
CA ASP A 110 -1.70 8.60 -6.33
C ASP A 110 -2.53 8.02 -7.47
N LEU A 111 -2.07 6.92 -8.09
CA LEU A 111 -2.82 6.25 -9.15
C LEU A 111 -4.10 5.62 -8.59
N LEU A 112 -4.00 4.88 -7.47
CA LEU A 112 -5.15 4.26 -6.81
C LEU A 112 -6.19 5.30 -6.39
N ASN A 113 -5.76 6.49 -5.97
CA ASN A 113 -6.65 7.57 -5.58
C ASN A 113 -7.37 8.27 -6.75
N ARG A 114 -6.90 8.09 -8.00
CA ARG A 114 -7.47 8.71 -9.20
C ARG A 114 -8.53 7.84 -9.91
N ILE A 115 -8.54 6.54 -9.64
CA ILE A 115 -9.41 5.54 -10.29
C ILE A 115 -10.61 5.23 -9.40
#